data_AF-A0A3D6DY94-F1
#
_entry.id   AF-A0A3D6DY94-F1
#
_cell.length_a   1.000
_cell.length_b   1.000
_cell.length_c   1.000
_cell.angle_alpha   90.00
_cell.angle_beta   90.00
_cell.angle_gamma   90.00
#
_symmetry.space_group_name_H-M   'P 1'
#
loop_
_entity.id
_entity.type
_entity.pdbx_description
1 polymer ?
#
loop_
_entity_poly.entity_id
_entity_poly.type
_entity_poly.pdbx_seq_one_letter_code
_entity_poly.pdbx_strand_id
1 'polypeptide(L)'
;MGTTIAKQDRIGARVPHDVYETLCRAAELTGATVNQFLVQSALKEAQAVIEREELIRLSPRDWDWLLELMENPPKPNATLQAAIGRYQEARRDDAGTSFNWEP
;
A
#
# COMPACT_ATOMS: atom_id res chain seq x y z
N MET A 1 11.21 -30.56 17.41
CA MET A 1 11.29 -29.26 16.71
C MET A 1 10.55 -29.42 15.39
N GLY A 2 9.35 -28.88 15.28
CA GLY A 2 8.55 -28.99 14.07
C GLY A 2 9.11 -28.07 12.99
N THR A 3 9.54 -28.64 11.87
CA THR A 3 9.89 -27.89 10.67
C THR A 3 8.62 -27.26 10.11
N THR A 4 8.47 -25.94 10.27
CA THR A 4 7.47 -25.16 9.56
C THR A 4 7.79 -25.21 8.07
N ILE A 5 7.06 -26.04 7.32
CA ILE A 5 7.16 -26.07 5.87
C ILE A 5 6.69 -24.70 5.35
N ALA A 6 7.61 -23.95 4.75
CA ALA A 6 7.27 -22.67 4.11
C ALA A 6 6.20 -22.93 3.03
N LYS A 7 5.05 -22.27 3.17
CA LYS A 7 3.96 -22.34 2.20
C LYS A 7 4.46 -21.74 0.88
N GLN A 8 4.44 -22.54 -0.19
CA GLN A 8 4.86 -22.10 -1.52
C GLN A 8 3.63 -22.00 -2.42
N ASP A 9 3.37 -20.80 -2.93
CA ASP A 9 2.31 -20.54 -3.90
C ASP A 9 2.88 -20.49 -5.32
N ARG A 10 2.09 -20.94 -6.31
CA ARG A 10 2.50 -20.97 -7.73
C ARG A 10 1.91 -19.79 -8.48
N ILE A 11 2.75 -19.09 -9.24
CA ILE A 11 2.34 -18.02 -10.14
C ILE A 11 2.43 -18.55 -11.58
N GLY A 12 1.32 -18.54 -12.31
CA GLY A 12 1.26 -18.99 -13.70
C GLY A 12 0.59 -17.96 -14.59
N ALA A 13 1.24 -17.60 -15.70
CA ALA A 13 0.72 -16.68 -16.70
C ALA A 13 0.97 -17.24 -18.11
N ARG A 14 0.02 -17.02 -19.02
CA ARG A 14 0.21 -17.29 -20.45
C ARG A 14 0.59 -16.00 -21.13
N VAL A 15 1.70 -16.02 -21.86
CA VAL A 15 2.22 -14.87 -22.59
C VAL A 15 2.35 -15.21 -24.08
N PRO A 16 2.12 -14.23 -24.97
CA PRO A 16 2.52 -14.32 -26.37
C PRO A 16 4.00 -14.66 -26.56
N HIS A 17 4.36 -15.23 -27.70
CA HIS A 17 5.71 -15.73 -27.95
C HIS A 17 6.77 -14.60 -27.99
N ASP A 18 6.44 -13.46 -28.59
CA ASP A 18 7.27 -12.25 -28.66
C ASP A 18 7.60 -11.69 -27.27
N VAL A 19 6.61 -11.71 -26.36
CA VAL A 19 6.82 -11.31 -24.96
C VAL A 19 7.74 -12.32 -24.26
N TYR A 20 7.54 -13.61 -24.51
CA TYR A 20 8.40 -14.65 -23.94
C TYR A 20 9.86 -14.51 -24.38
N GLU A 21 10.13 -14.28 -25.68
CA GLU A 21 11.48 -14.05 -26.18
C GLU A 21 12.17 -12.84 -25.52
N THR A 22 11.40 -11.76 -25.32
CA THR A 22 11.90 -10.56 -24.64
C THR A 22 12.29 -10.87 -23.19
N LEU A 23 11.46 -11.63 -22.47
CA LEU A 23 11.74 -12.06 -21.09
C LEU A 23 12.96 -12.99 -21.03
N CYS A 24 13.10 -13.92 -21.98
CA CYS A 24 14.28 -14.78 -22.08
C CYS A 24 15.56 -13.96 -22.25
N ARG A 25 15.56 -13.02 -23.19
CA ARG A 25 16.72 -12.15 -23.44
C ARG A 25 17.07 -11.30 -22.21
N ALA A 26 16.08 -10.75 -21.52
CA ALA A 26 16.31 -10.00 -20.29
C ALA A 26 16.88 -10.87 -19.18
N ALA A 27 16.35 -12.09 -19.01
CA ALA A 27 16.85 -13.07 -18.04
C ALA A 27 18.31 -13.43 -18.30
N GLU A 28 18.68 -13.70 -19.57
CA GLU A 28 20.06 -13.97 -20.01
C GLU A 28 21.01 -12.82 -19.64
N LEU A 29 20.62 -11.57 -19.93
CA LEU A 29 21.43 -10.38 -19.60
C LEU A 29 21.65 -10.20 -18.10
N THR A 30 20.66 -10.61 -17.28
CA THR A 30 20.77 -10.57 -15.81
C THR A 30 21.46 -11.80 -15.21
N GLY A 31 21.80 -12.81 -16.01
CA GLY A 31 22.39 -14.06 -15.52
C GLY A 31 21.41 -14.90 -14.69
N ALA A 32 20.10 -14.74 -14.91
CA ALA A 32 19.04 -15.44 -14.17
C ALA A 32 18.22 -16.33 -15.11
N THR A 33 17.53 -17.32 -14.54
CA THR A 33 16.51 -18.06 -15.30
C THR A 33 15.28 -17.19 -15.55
N VAL A 34 14.50 -17.51 -16.59
CA VAL A 34 13.27 -16.77 -16.93
C VAL A 34 12.30 -16.68 -15.75
N ASN A 35 12.13 -17.78 -15.00
CA ASN A 35 11.26 -17.80 -13.81
C ASN A 35 11.80 -16.90 -12.70
N GLN A 36 13.11 -16.91 -12.44
CA GLN A 36 13.72 -16.03 -11.44
C GLN A 36 13.57 -14.55 -11.83
N PHE A 37 13.82 -14.23 -13.11
CA PHE A 37 13.66 -12.88 -13.63
C PHE A 37 12.20 -12.40 -13.50
N LEU A 38 11.24 -13.26 -13.81
CA LEU A 38 9.81 -12.97 -13.66
C LEU A 38 9.45 -12.66 -12.21
N VAL A 39 9.85 -13.50 -11.26
CA VAL A 39 9.55 -13.30 -9.83
C VAL A 39 10.21 -12.03 -9.31
N GLN A 40 11.47 -11.77 -9.66
CA GLN A 40 12.19 -10.57 -9.22
C GLN A 40 11.57 -9.30 -9.81
N SER A 41 11.21 -9.32 -11.09
CA SER A 41 10.61 -8.17 -11.76
C SER A 41 9.21 -7.88 -11.22
N ALA A 42 8.40 -8.93 -11.01
CA ALA A 42 7.07 -8.79 -10.42
C ALA A 42 7.14 -8.28 -8.98
N LEU A 43 8.09 -8.78 -8.17
CA LEU A 43 8.28 -8.32 -6.80
C LEU A 43 8.72 -6.85 -6.76
N LYS A 44 9.64 -6.45 -7.64
CA LYS A 44 10.11 -5.06 -7.74
C LYS A 44 8.95 -4.11 -8.05
N GLU A 45 8.11 -4.46 -9.03
CA GLU A 45 6.96 -3.64 -9.41
C GLU A 45 5.91 -3.61 -8.30
N ALA A 46 5.62 -4.76 -7.69
CA ALA A 46 4.70 -4.83 -6.55
C ALA A 46 5.14 -3.92 -5.40
N GLN A 47 6.43 -3.96 -5.05
CA GLN A 47 6.99 -3.10 -4.01
C GLN A 47 6.89 -1.62 -4.38
N ALA A 48 7.16 -1.25 -5.64
CA ALA A 48 7.04 0.12 -6.11
C ALA A 48 5.60 0.64 -6.04
N VAL A 49 4.61 -0.20 -6.38
CA VAL A 49 3.19 0.15 -6.29
C VAL A 49 2.76 0.34 -4.83
N ILE A 50 3.14 -0.59 -3.94
CA ILE A 50 2.85 -0.49 -2.50
C ILE A 50 3.47 0.79 -1.93
N GLU A 51 4.75 1.04 -2.21
CA GLU A 51 5.43 2.26 -1.76
C GLU A 51 4.76 3.53 -2.26
N ARG A 52 4.25 3.54 -3.49
CA ARG A 52 3.58 4.72 -4.06
C ARG A 52 2.27 5.05 -3.35
N GLU A 53 1.51 4.04 -2.96
CA GLU A 53 0.21 4.23 -2.31
C GLU A 53 0.34 4.45 -0.79
N GLU A 54 1.34 3.83 -0.15
CA GLU A 54 1.49 3.89 1.31
C GLU A 54 2.46 5.00 1.78
N LEU A 55 3.41 5.43 0.95
CA LEU A 55 4.42 6.42 1.36
C LEU A 55 4.13 7.79 0.78
N ILE A 56 3.93 8.76 1.67
CA ILE A 56 3.93 10.18 1.33
C ILE A 56 5.39 10.64 1.21
N ARG A 57 5.86 10.83 -0.02
CA ARG A 57 7.19 11.39 -0.30
C ARG A 57 7.12 12.91 -0.16
N LEU A 58 7.77 13.44 0.88
CA LEU A 58 7.85 14.88 1.13
C LEU A 58 9.17 15.43 0.59
N SER A 59 9.15 16.65 0.04
CA SER A 59 10.39 17.37 -0.24
C SER A 59 11.05 17.79 1.08
N PRO A 60 12.37 18.12 1.09
CA PRO A 60 13.03 18.58 2.31
C PRO A 60 12.30 19.78 2.95
N ARG A 61 11.80 20.71 2.13
CA ARG A 61 11.02 21.86 2.60
C ARG A 61 9.70 21.44 3.25
N ASP A 62 8.99 20.49 2.64
CA ASP A 62 7.71 20.03 3.18
C ASP A 62 7.90 19.20 4.45
N TRP A 63 9.04 18.50 4.56
CA TRP A 63 9.45 17.79 5.76
C TRP A 63 9.71 18.77 6.92
N ASP A 64 10.47 19.84 6.69
CA ASP A 64 10.73 20.86 7.71
C ASP A 64 9.41 21.53 8.15
N TRP A 65 8.53 21.85 7.20
CA TRP A 65 7.20 22.38 7.49
C TRP A 65 6.33 21.42 8.30
N LEU A 66 6.32 20.13 7.96
CA LEU A 66 5.60 19.11 8.71
C LEU A 66 6.16 18.96 10.14
N LEU A 67 7.49 18.98 10.27
CA LEU A 67 8.16 18.87 11.57
C LEU A 67 7.80 20.05 12.47
N GLU A 68 7.84 21.27 11.95
CA GLU A 68 7.42 22.48 12.67
C GLU A 68 5.95 22.37 13.14
N LEU A 69 5.05 21.85 12.30
CA LEU A 69 3.65 21.62 12.65
C LEU A 69 3.45 20.54 13.71
N MET A 70 4.31 19.50 13.72
CA MET A 70 4.28 18.45 14.73
C MET A 70 4.80 18.94 16.08
N GLU A 71 5.87 19.74 16.09
CA GLU A 71 6.47 20.29 17.31
C GLU A 71 5.62 21.40 17.92
N ASN A 72 5.02 22.25 17.08
CA ASN A 72 4.17 23.37 17.49
C ASN A 72 2.78 23.26 16.86
N PRO A 73 1.91 22.37 17.38
CA PRO A 73 0.60 22.18 16.81
C PRO A 73 -0.24 23.46 16.94
N PRO A 74 -0.74 24.04 15.83
CA PRO A 74 -1.59 25.21 15.88
C PRO A 74 -2.95 24.88 16.50
N LYS A 75 -3.59 25.88 17.11
CA LYS A 75 -4.93 25.69 17.69
C LYS A 75 -5.95 25.31 16.59
N PRO A 76 -6.87 24.37 16.85
CA PRO A 76 -7.90 23.98 15.88
C PRO A 76 -8.73 25.18 15.43
N ASN A 77 -8.89 25.36 14.12
CA ASN A 77 -9.72 26.44 13.57
C ASN A 77 -11.21 26.19 13.87
N ALA A 78 -12.03 27.26 13.82
CA ALA A 78 -13.45 27.18 14.16
C ALA A 78 -14.22 26.16 13.30
N THR A 79 -13.83 26.00 12.03
CA THR A 79 -14.41 25.00 11.11
C THR A 79 -14.07 23.57 11.51
N LEU A 80 -12.85 23.31 11.99
CA LEU A 80 -12.41 21.99 12.46
C LEU A 80 -13.09 21.64 13.78
N GLN A 81 -13.27 22.61 14.67
CA GLN A 81 -14.04 22.40 15.91
C GLN A 81 -15.49 22.03 15.61
N ALA A 82 -16.14 22.73 14.66
CA ALA A 82 -17.48 22.39 14.21
C ALA A 82 -17.55 20.99 13.57
N ALA A 83 -16.56 20.63 12.74
CA ALA A 83 -16.47 19.30 12.13
C ALA A 83 -16.28 18.18 13.17
N ILE A 84 -15.45 18.41 14.19
CA ILE A 84 -15.26 17.48 15.32
C ILE A 84 -16.59 17.29 16.06
N GLY A 85 -17.35 18.36 16.31
CA GLY A 85 -18.68 18.28 16.93
C GLY A 85 -19.64 17.40 16.12
N ARG A 86 -19.72 17.63 14.80
CA ARG A 86 -20.56 16.81 13.89
C ARG A 86 -20.12 15.35 13.84
N TYR A 87 -18.82 15.08 13.84
CA TYR A 87 -18.29 13.72 13.86
C TYR A 87 -18.64 13.00 15.18
N GLN A 88 -18.55 13.69 16.31
CA GLN A 88 -18.89 13.12 17.63
C GLN A 88 -20.40 12.83 17.77
N GLU A 89 -21.25 13.67 17.18
CA GLU A 89 -22.70 13.47 17.13
C GLU A 89 -23.04 12.23 16.28
N ALA A 90 -22.50 12.14 15.06
CA ALA A 90 -22.67 10.96 14.21
C ALA A 90 -22.15 9.66 14.86
N ARG A 91 -20.98 9.71 15.53
CA ARG A 91 -20.45 8.54 16.26
C ARG A 91 -21.30 8.12 17.46
N ARG A 92 -22.06 9.04 18.05
CA ARG A 92 -23.00 8.72 19.14
C ARG A 92 -24.29 8.13 18.60
N ASP A 93 -24.73 8.54 17.42
CA ASP A 93 -25.92 7.99 16.76
C ASP A 93 -25.72 6.52 16.35
N ASP A 94 -24.51 6.15 15.91
CA ASP A 94 -24.13 4.75 15.60
C ASP A 94 -24.06 3.84 16.85
N ALA A 95 -23.83 4.40 18.04
CA ALA A 95 -23.81 3.64 19.29
C ALA A 95 -25.23 3.28 19.79
N GLY A 96 -26.27 3.89 19.21
CA GLY A 96 -27.69 3.66 19.55
C GLY A 96 -28.50 2.98 18.45
N THR A 97 -27.98 2.85 17.23
CA THR A 97 -28.66 2.13 16.13
C THR A 97 -28.19 0.69 16.08
N SER A 98 -28.81 -0.16 16.91
CA SER A 98 -28.87 -1.59 16.62
C SER A 98 -29.47 -1.73 15.22
N PHE A 99 -28.68 -2.17 14.25
CA PHE A 99 -29.14 -2.53 12.91
C PHE A 99 -30.15 -3.68 13.05
N ASN A 100 -31.44 -3.33 13.12
CA ASN A 100 -32.53 -4.29 13.20
C ASN A 100 -32.84 -4.74 11.76
N TRP A 101 -32.11 -5.75 11.31
CA TRP A 101 -32.44 -6.50 10.11
C TRP A 101 -33.58 -7.47 10.42
N GLU A 102 -34.73 -7.30 9.76
CA GLU A 102 -35.76 -8.32 9.69
C GLU A 102 -35.71 -9.00 8.31
N PRO A 103 -35.76 -10.35 8.25
CA PRO A 103 -35.57 -11.12 7.02
C PRO A 103 -36.73 -11.01 6.01
#